data_AF-A0A816B7D7-F1
#
_entry.id   AF-A0A816B7D7-F1
#
_cell.length_a   1.000
_cell.length_b   1.000
_cell.length_c   1.000
_cell.angle_alpha   90.00
_cell.angle_beta   90.00
_cell.angle_gamma   90.00
#
_symmetry.space_group_name_H-M   'P 1'
#
loop_
_entity.id
_entity.type
_entity.pdbx_description
1 polymer ?
#
loop_
_entity_poly.entity_id
_entity_poly.type
_entity_poly.pdbx_seq_one_letter_code
_entity_poly.pdbx_strand_id
1 'polypeptide(L)' 'MGYESKYKCFFYPFDTYRPRARFDRLYFRPSNQNTKQFKPVYSELEVFEELPGIKRYCSDHYAIQAYFDILSDIFVK' A
#
# COMPACT_ATOMS: atom_id res chain seq x y z
N MET A 1 -27.66 7.03 0.60
CA MET A 1 -26.53 8.00 0.58
C MET A 1 -25.31 7.26 0.07
N GLY A 2 -25.00 7.41 -1.22
CA GLY A 2 -23.85 6.78 -1.85
C GLY A 2 -22.63 7.69 -1.74
N TYR A 3 -21.48 7.13 -1.36
CA TYR A 3 -20.20 7.81 -1.42
C TYR A 3 -19.72 7.83 -2.89
N GLU A 4 -19.79 8.99 -3.54
CA GLU A 4 -19.12 9.20 -4.82
C GLU A 4 -17.61 9.32 -4.57
N SER A 5 -16.82 8.43 -5.18
CA SER A 5 -15.36 8.56 -5.15
C SER A 5 -14.95 9.72 -6.05
N LYS A 6 -14.10 10.59 -5.51
CA LYS A 6 -13.66 11.87 -6.11
C LYS A 6 -12.68 11.70 -7.28
N TYR A 7 -12.40 10.48 -7.70
CA TYR A 7 -11.38 10.15 -8.68
C TYR A 7 -12.04 9.66 -9.97
N LYS A 8 -12.29 10.61 -10.89
CA LYS A 8 -12.66 10.27 -12.27
C LYS A 8 -11.46 9.64 -12.96
N CYS A 9 -11.41 8.32 -12.99
CA CYS A 9 -10.53 7.59 -13.90
C CYS A 9 -11.00 7.87 -15.33
N PHE A 10 -10.22 8.63 -16.09
CA PHE A 10 -10.46 8.85 -17.51
C PHE A 10 -10.21 7.55 -18.28
N PHE A 11 -11.30 6.85 -18.62
CA PHE A 11 -11.26 5.73 -19.56
C PHE A 11 -11.10 6.29 -20.97
N TYR A 12 -9.88 6.21 -21.53
CA TYR A 12 -9.70 6.37 -22.97
C TYR A 12 -10.28 5.14 -23.68
N PRO A 13 -11.06 5.31 -24.77
CA PRO A 13 -11.73 4.21 -25.46
C PRO A 13 -10.74 3.50 -26.37
N PHE A 14 -9.86 2.68 -25.81
CA PHE A 14 -9.15 1.63 -26.55
C PHE A 14 -9.04 0.38 -25.68
N ASP A 15 -9.71 -0.65 -26.20
CA ASP A 15 -9.94 -2.01 -25.72
C ASP A 15 -8.63 -2.82 -25.57
N THR A 16 -7.76 -2.41 -24.64
CA THR A 16 -6.49 -3.11 -24.34
C THR A 16 -6.56 -3.68 -22.93
N TYR A 17 -6.50 -5.00 -22.84
CA TYR A 17 -6.36 -5.72 -21.58
C TYR A 17 -5.18 -5.15 -20.79
N ARG A 18 -5.46 -4.42 -19.70
CA ARG A 18 -4.48 -3.94 -18.73
C ARG A 18 -4.56 -4.84 -17.50
N PRO A 19 -3.78 -5.93 -17.43
CA PRO A 19 -3.85 -6.84 -16.30
C PRO A 19 -3.50 -6.07 -15.04
N ARG A 20 -4.47 -5.98 -14.13
CA ARG A 20 -4.25 -5.47 -12.77
C ARG A 20 -4.08 -6.68 -11.86
N ALA A 21 -2.89 -6.83 -11.30
CA ALA A 21 -2.56 -7.94 -10.43
C ALA A 21 -1.91 -7.46 -9.13
N ARG A 22 -2.12 -8.22 -8.06
CA ARG A 22 -1.47 -8.02 -6.77
C ARG A 22 -0.13 -8.75 -6.76
N PHE A 23 0.81 -8.24 -7.55
CA PHE A 23 2.17 -8.78 -7.67
C PHE A 23 2.96 -8.52 -6.39
N ASP A 24 2.98 -7.27 -5.93
CA ASP A 24 3.65 -6.90 -4.69
C ASP A 24 2.84 -7.35 -3.48
N ARG A 25 3.51 -8.02 -2.53
CA ARG A 25 2.91 -8.53 -1.30
C ARG A 25 3.95 -8.48 -0.20
N LEU A 26 3.54 -7.99 0.97
CA LEU A 26 4.35 -8.02 2.17
C LEU A 26 3.81 -9.09 3.12
N TYR A 27 4.66 -10.08 3.43
CA TYR A 27 4.37 -11.10 4.43
C TYR A 27 5.25 -10.84 5.65
N PHE A 28 4.67 -10.91 6.84
CA PHE A 28 5.44 -10.84 8.08
C PHE A 28 5.11 -12.07 8.94
N ARG A 29 6.12 -12.56 9.66
CA ARG A 29 5.95 -13.67 10.58
C ARG A 29 5.71 -13.10 11.99
N PRO A 30 4.69 -13.56 12.72
CA PRO A 30 4.54 -13.22 14.13
C PRO A 30 5.82 -13.61 14.87
N SER A 31 6.35 -12.69 15.67
CA SER A 31 7.58 -12.92 16.42
C SER A 31 7.31 -13.96 17.52
N ASN A 32 8.32 -14.78 17.84
CA ASN A 32 8.24 -15.69 18.98
C ASN A 32 8.28 -14.84 20.27
N GLN A 33 7.75 -15.33 21.40
CA GLN A 33 7.60 -14.58 22.66
C GLN A 33 8.86 -13.81 23.15
N ASN A 34 10.06 -14.17 22.68
CA ASN A 34 11.34 -13.54 23.04
C ASN A 34 11.78 -12.38 22.10
N THR A 35 10.93 -11.93 21.17
CA THR A 35 11.24 -10.87 20.21
C THR A 35 10.11 -9.85 20.18
N LYS A 36 10.44 -8.55 20.06
CA LYS A 36 9.45 -7.46 19.96
C LYS A 36 8.32 -7.86 19.02
N GLN A 37 7.09 -7.84 19.51
CA GLN A 37 5.94 -8.25 18.70
C GLN A 37 5.55 -7.08 17.81
N PHE A 38 5.42 -7.34 16.51
CA PHE A 38 4.92 -6.36 15.56
C PHE A 38 3.46 -6.66 15.27
N LYS A 39 2.60 -5.66 15.40
CA LYS A 39 1.18 -5.78 15.08
C LYS A 39 0.88 -4.94 13.85
N PRO A 40 0.37 -5.52 12.74
CA PRO A 40 -0.05 -4.72 11.59
C PRO A 40 -1.27 -3.88 11.99
N VAL A 41 -1.25 -2.61 11.61
CA VAL A 41 -2.31 -1.64 11.93
C VAL A 41 -3.10 -1.30 10.67
N TYR A 42 -2.35 -0.96 9.61
CA TYR A 42 -2.92 -0.39 8.41
C TYR A 42 -1.98 -0.64 7.22
N SER A 43 -2.54 -0.69 6.02
CA SER A 43 -1.76 -0.64 4.79
C SER A 43 -2.47 0.17 3.74
N GLU A 44 -1.68 0.88 2.94
CA GLU A 44 -2.14 1.68 1.82
C GLU A 44 -1.21 1.51 0.62
N LEU A 45 -1.70 1.97 -0.52
CA LEU A 45 -0.90 2.10 -1.71
C LEU A 45 -0.41 3.54 -1.80
N GLU A 46 0.78 3.74 -2.33
CA GLU A 46 1.32 5.06 -2.63
C GLU A 46 1.68 5.18 -4.12
N VAL A 47 2.16 6.36 -4.52
CA VAL A 47 2.62 6.67 -5.88
C VAL A 47 1.45 6.73 -6.88
N PHE A 48 0.39 7.43 -6.50
CA PHE A 48 -0.77 7.71 -7.36
C PHE A 48 -0.62 8.97 -8.22
N GLU A 49 0.43 9.74 -8.01
CA GLU A 49 0.64 11.02 -8.67
C GLU A 49 1.65 10.91 -9.81
N GLU A 50 1.35 11.58 -10.92
CA GLU A 50 2.29 11.74 -12.01
C GLU A 50 3.36 12.76 -11.66
N LEU A 51 4.59 12.50 -12.09
CA LEU A 51 5.69 13.44 -11.95
C LEU A 51 5.40 14.72 -12.75
N PRO A 52 5.49 15.89 -12.10
CA PRO A 52 5.23 17.16 -12.77
C PRO A 52 6.26 17.38 -13.90
N GLY A 53 5.76 17.81 -15.06
CA GLY A 53 6.59 18.12 -16.23
C GLY A 53 6.91 16.94 -17.15
N ILE A 54 6.79 15.69 -16.70
CA ILE A 54 7.17 14.50 -17.50
C ILE A 54 5.95 13.62 -17.84
N LYS A 55 4.78 13.82 -17.20
CA LYS A 55 3.53 13.05 -17.42
C LYS A 55 3.75 11.53 -17.32
N ARG A 56 4.57 11.11 -16.35
CA ARG A 56 4.88 9.71 -16.06
C ARG A 56 4.80 9.48 -14.56
N TYR A 57 4.32 8.30 -14.17
CA TYR A 57 4.43 7.83 -12.79
C TYR A 57 5.89 7.44 -12.50
N CYS A 58 6.27 7.42 -11.22
CA CYS A 58 7.61 7.02 -10.80
C CYS A 58 7.93 5.55 -11.10
N SER A 59 6.89 4.71 -11.24
CA SER A 59 6.99 3.28 -11.48
C SER A 59 5.74 2.78 -12.22
N ASP A 60 5.82 1.61 -12.85
CA ASP A 60 4.68 0.87 -13.39
C ASP A 60 3.94 0.07 -12.29
N HIS A 61 4.52 -0.02 -11.09
CA HIS A 61 3.93 -0.58 -9.89
C HIS A 61 3.53 0.51 -8.88
N TYR A 62 2.44 0.30 -8.15
CA TYR A 62 2.14 1.07 -6.94
C TYR A 62 3.03 0.59 -5.79
N ALA A 63 3.45 1.50 -4.92
CA ALA A 63 4.18 1.12 -3.71
C ALA A 63 3.20 0.61 -2.64
N ILE A 64 3.62 -0.38 -1.84
CA ILE A 64 2.88 -0.82 -0.65
C ILE A 64 3.51 -0.16 0.56
N GLN A 65 2.71 0.63 1.28
CA GLN A 65 3.08 1.15 2.59
C GLN A 65 2.28 0.42 3.66
N ALA A 66 2.99 -0.15 4.65
CA ALA A 66 2.37 -0.90 5.72
C ALA A 66 2.86 -0.37 7.07
N TYR A 67 1.92 -0.12 7.96
CA TYR A 67 2.13 0.44 9.28
C TYR A 67 2.02 -0.65 10.34
N PHE A 68 3.03 -0.72 11.23
CA PHE A 68 3.11 -1.71 12.29
C PHE A 68 3.34 -1.03 13.64
N ASP A 69 2.58 -1.44 14.64
CA ASP A 69 2.88 -1.11 16.04
C ASP A 69 4.00 -2.03 16.54
N ILE A 70 4.94 -1.46 17.27
CA ILE A 70 5.97 -2.20 17.98
C ILE A 70 5.50 -2.40 19.42
N LEU A 71 5.04 -3.60 19.73
CA LEU A 71 4.67 -4.00 21.09
C LEU A 71 5.95 -4.38 21.83
N SER A 72 6.44 -3.48 22.69
CA SER A 72 7.44 -3.81 23.68
C SER A 72 6.75 -4.29 24.95
N ASP A 73 7.11 -5.47 25.45
CA ASP A 73 6.96 -5.73 26.88
C ASP A 73 7.90 -4.76 27.60
N ILE A 74 7.35 -3.67 28.12
CA ILE A 74 8.08 -2.84 29.07
C ILE A 74 8.23 -3.72 30.31
N PHE A 75 9.33 -4.48 30.39
CA PHE A 75 9.84 -4.97 31.66
C PHE A 75 10.27 -3.75 32.47
N VAL A 76 9.30 -3.11 33.12
CA VAL A 76 9.58 -2.28 34.29
C VAL A 76 10.11 -3.24 35.35
N LYS A 77 11.43 -3.23 35.54
CA LYS A 77 12.06 -3.84 36.70
C LYS A 77 11.69 -3.08 37.97
#